data_AF-A0A1D7W3A4-F1
#
_entry.id   AF-A0A1D7W3A4-F1
#
_cell.length_a   1.000
_cell.length_b   1.000
_cell.length_c   1.000
_cell.angle_alpha   90.00
_cell.angle_beta   90.00
_cell.angle_gamma   90.00
#
_symmetry.space_group_name_H-M   'P 1'
#
loop_
_entity.id
_entity.type
_entity.pdbx_description
1 polymer ?
#
loop_
_entity_poly.entity_id
_entity_poly.type
_entity_poly.pdbx_seq_one_letter_code
_entity_poly.pdbx_strand_id
1 'polypeptide(L)'
;MYKSLGSHNEHQRLAYEAFQSFVVPGFFYQKGLWSNQGTDEDVITTYDHLVSELNSDETFLEEAKDALGGYQLVSGADARDAFHDALQIDDDVLAYTKQILEQKYDAVLN
;
A
#
# COMPACT_ATOMS: atom_id res chain seq x y z
N MET A 1 -10.01 1.44 13.09
CA MET A 1 -9.53 0.64 14.23
C MET A 1 -8.64 1.48 15.17
N TYR A 2 -7.54 2.11 14.72
CA TYR A 2 -6.79 3.09 15.53
C TYR A 2 -7.56 4.41 15.72
N LYS A 3 -7.97 5.08 14.62
CA LYS A 3 -8.76 6.33 14.66
C LYS A 3 -10.09 6.25 15.42
N SER A 4 -10.55 5.05 15.77
CA SER A 4 -11.83 4.79 16.46
C SER A 4 -11.71 4.54 17.97
N LEU A 5 -10.49 4.55 18.55
CA LEU A 5 -10.23 4.16 19.94
C LEU A 5 -9.85 5.33 20.87
N GLY A 6 -10.76 6.28 21.15
CA GLY A 6 -10.59 7.23 22.28
C GLY A 6 -9.32 8.11 22.30
N SER A 7 -8.88 8.54 23.51
CA SER A 7 -7.66 9.37 23.68
C SER A 7 -6.40 8.55 23.45
N HIS A 8 -5.61 8.94 22.45
CA HIS A 8 -4.34 8.28 22.14
C HIS A 8 -3.18 9.12 22.66
N ASN A 9 -2.20 8.49 23.31
CA ASN A 9 -0.94 9.16 23.59
C ASN A 9 -0.04 9.13 22.35
N GLU A 10 0.96 9.99 22.34
CA GLU A 10 1.85 10.17 21.19
C GLU A 10 2.55 8.86 20.76
N HIS A 11 2.94 8.04 21.73
CA HIS A 11 3.55 6.74 21.46
C HIS A 11 2.61 5.82 20.66
N GLN A 12 1.31 5.79 20.95
CA GLN A 12 0.35 4.96 20.21
C GLN A 12 0.16 5.45 18.77
N ARG A 13 0.21 6.76 18.54
CA ARG A 13 0.18 7.35 17.19
C ARG A 13 1.38 6.90 16.39
N LEU A 14 2.58 7.15 16.90
CA LEU A 14 3.83 6.81 16.24
C LEU A 14 3.91 5.29 15.98
N ALA A 15 3.46 4.45 16.91
CA ALA A 15 3.40 3.00 16.70
C ALA A 15 2.48 2.60 15.54
N TYR A 16 1.30 3.19 15.46
CA TYR A 16 0.33 2.89 14.41
C TYR A 16 0.82 3.38 13.04
N GLU A 17 1.33 4.61 12.97
CA GLU A 17 1.83 5.20 11.73
C GLU A 17 3.10 4.50 11.24
N ALA A 18 4.00 4.10 12.15
CA ALA A 18 5.14 3.25 11.82
C ALA A 18 4.64 1.93 11.21
N PHE A 19 3.68 1.25 11.83
CA PHE A 19 3.09 0.03 11.27
C PHE A 19 2.48 0.24 9.88
N GLN A 20 1.70 1.31 9.68
CA GLN A 20 1.10 1.63 8.38
C GLN A 20 2.16 1.88 7.30
N SER A 21 3.25 2.57 7.65
CA SER A 21 4.33 2.92 6.71
C SER A 21 5.01 1.71 6.06
N PHE A 22 4.97 0.53 6.70
CA PHE A 22 5.49 -0.70 6.10
C PHE A 22 4.38 -1.59 5.51
N VAL A 23 3.23 -1.69 6.17
CA VAL A 23 2.16 -2.61 5.74
C VAL A 23 1.45 -2.12 4.49
N VAL A 24 1.21 -0.81 4.36
CA VAL A 24 0.49 -0.31 3.18
C VAL A 24 1.31 -0.54 1.89
N PRO A 25 2.55 -0.05 1.74
CA PRO A 25 3.32 -0.31 0.52
C PRO A 25 3.75 -1.78 0.38
N GLY A 26 4.07 -2.46 1.49
CA GLY A 26 4.65 -3.81 1.46
C GLY A 26 3.65 -4.96 1.37
N PHE A 27 2.40 -4.75 1.81
CA PHE A 27 1.36 -5.78 1.80
C PHE A 27 0.17 -5.38 0.94
N PHE A 28 -0.40 -4.18 1.12
CA PHE A 28 -1.57 -3.77 0.34
C PHE A 28 -1.24 -3.62 -1.15
N TYR A 29 -0.11 -2.99 -1.46
CA TYR A 29 0.36 -2.81 -2.84
C TYR A 29 1.33 -3.91 -3.33
N GLN A 30 1.40 -5.07 -2.66
CA GLN A 30 2.41 -6.10 -2.96
C GLN A 30 2.25 -6.79 -4.32
N LYS A 31 1.03 -6.80 -4.88
CA LYS A 31 0.66 -7.50 -6.12
C LYS A 31 0.05 -6.48 -7.09
N GLY A 32 0.91 -5.66 -7.68
CA GLY A 32 0.54 -4.67 -8.69
C GLY A 32 1.21 -4.94 -10.04
N LEU A 33 0.56 -4.49 -11.11
CA LEU A 33 1.22 -4.23 -12.38
C LEU A 33 1.70 -2.78 -12.38
N TRP A 34 2.97 -2.58 -12.72
CA TRP A 34 3.61 -1.26 -12.67
C TRP A 34 4.14 -0.89 -14.05
N SER A 35 3.90 0.35 -14.45
CA SER A 35 4.54 0.95 -15.62
C SER A 35 5.78 1.74 -15.22
N ASN A 36 6.70 1.92 -16.16
CA ASN A 36 7.85 2.78 -15.95
C ASN A 36 7.45 4.24 -16.12
N GLN A 37 8.21 5.14 -15.49
CA GLN A 37 8.06 6.56 -15.74
C GLN A 37 8.26 6.86 -17.24
N GLY A 38 7.35 7.67 -17.81
CA GLY A 38 7.39 8.03 -19.22
C GLY A 38 6.75 7.01 -20.17
N THR A 39 6.11 5.96 -19.65
CA THR A 39 5.19 5.13 -20.45
C THR A 39 4.10 6.01 -21.07
N ASP A 40 3.78 5.73 -22.33
CA ASP A 40 2.78 6.46 -23.12
C ASP A 40 1.40 6.45 -22.44
N GLU A 41 0.70 7.58 -22.47
CA GLU A 41 -0.63 7.76 -21.85
C GLU A 41 -1.65 6.77 -22.42
N ASP A 42 -1.55 6.43 -23.70
CA ASP A 42 -2.44 5.44 -24.32
C ASP A 42 -2.25 4.04 -23.72
N VAL A 43 -1.03 3.70 -23.34
CA VAL A 43 -0.72 2.43 -22.64
C VAL A 43 -1.25 2.46 -21.22
N ILE A 44 -1.12 3.60 -20.52
CA ILE A 44 -1.68 3.76 -19.17
C ILE A 44 -3.22 3.64 -19.20
N THR A 45 -3.86 4.28 -20.17
CA THR A 45 -5.32 4.19 -20.39
C THR A 45 -5.75 2.75 -20.69
N THR A 46 -4.93 1.99 -21.41
CA THR A 46 -5.19 0.56 -21.66
C THR A 46 -5.18 -0.25 -20.37
N TYR A 47 -4.27 0.03 -19.42
CA TYR A 47 -4.28 -0.64 -18.11
C TYR A 47 -5.52 -0.29 -17.28
N ASP A 48 -5.98 0.96 -17.34
CA ASP A 48 -7.21 1.37 -16.67
C ASP A 48 -8.44 0.60 -17.20
N HIS A 49 -8.58 0.52 -18.53
CA HIS A 49 -9.65 -0.27 -19.15
C HIS A 49 -9.55 -1.77 -18.81
N LEU A 50 -8.34 -2.33 -18.85
CA LEU A 50 -8.09 -3.73 -18.49
C LEU A 50 -8.59 -4.06 -17.09
N VAL A 51 -8.40 -3.16 -16.12
CA VAL A 51 -8.90 -3.36 -14.74
C VAL A 51 -10.43 -3.48 -14.73
N SER A 52 -11.14 -2.62 -15.47
CA SER A 52 -12.60 -2.68 -15.59
C SER A 52 -13.08 -3.98 -16.25
N GLU A 53 -12.40 -4.42 -17.30
CA GLU A 53 -12.74 -5.66 -18.01
C GLU A 53 -12.54 -6.89 -17.13
N LEU A 54 -11.39 -7.00 -16.47
CA LEU A 54 -11.06 -8.13 -15.59
C LEU A 54 -11.98 -8.19 -14.37
N ASN A 55 -12.34 -7.04 -13.78
CA ASN A 55 -13.29 -7.00 -12.66
C ASN A 55 -14.71 -7.40 -13.06
N SER A 56 -15.04 -7.37 -14.36
CA SER A 56 -16.32 -7.80 -14.92
C SER A 56 -16.30 -9.25 -15.42
N ASP A 57 -15.13 -9.89 -15.44
CA ASP A 57 -14.95 -11.28 -15.86
C ASP A 57 -15.03 -12.22 -14.64
N GLU A 58 -16.15 -12.93 -14.52
CA GLU A 58 -16.39 -13.90 -13.45
C GLU A 58 -15.36 -15.06 -13.47
N THR A 59 -14.87 -15.45 -14.64
CA THR A 59 -13.88 -16.53 -14.77
C THR A 59 -12.54 -16.05 -14.20
N PHE A 60 -12.13 -14.84 -14.57
CA PHE A 60 -10.93 -14.22 -13.99
C PHE A 60 -11.04 -14.10 -12.47
N LEU A 61 -12.17 -13.62 -11.94
CA LEU A 61 -12.35 -13.46 -10.49
C LEU A 61 -12.31 -14.80 -9.75
N GLU A 62 -12.85 -15.88 -10.33
CA GLU A 62 -12.78 -17.22 -9.74
C GLU A 62 -11.33 -17.72 -9.67
N GLU A 63 -10.59 -17.63 -10.78
CA GLU A 63 -9.18 -18.03 -10.84
C GLU A 63 -8.29 -17.16 -9.94
N ALA A 64 -8.63 -15.88 -9.80
CA ALA A 64 -7.91 -14.92 -8.98
C ALA A 64 -8.09 -15.18 -7.47
N LYS A 65 -9.05 -16.00 -7.01
CA LYS A 65 -9.23 -16.31 -5.58
C LYS A 65 -7.97 -16.87 -4.93
N ASP A 66 -7.35 -17.83 -5.59
CA ASP A 66 -6.17 -18.52 -5.05
C ASP A 66 -4.92 -17.63 -5.09
N ALA A 67 -4.80 -16.78 -6.11
CA ALA A 67 -3.60 -15.97 -6.34
C ALA A 67 -3.65 -14.57 -5.71
N LEU A 68 -4.83 -13.94 -5.72
CA LEU A 68 -5.08 -12.53 -5.36
C LEU A 68 -6.12 -12.38 -4.25
N GLY A 69 -6.73 -13.46 -3.77
CA GLY A 69 -7.75 -13.43 -2.72
C GLY A 69 -9.17 -13.07 -3.20
N GLY A 70 -9.38 -13.00 -4.53
CA GLY A 70 -10.71 -12.79 -5.13
C GLY A 70 -11.27 -11.38 -4.99
N TYR A 71 -10.43 -10.41 -4.60
CA TYR A 71 -10.78 -9.00 -4.57
C TYR A 71 -10.78 -8.42 -5.99
N GLN A 72 -11.59 -7.38 -6.18
CA GLN A 72 -11.51 -6.57 -7.39
C GLN A 72 -10.14 -5.86 -7.45
N LEU A 73 -9.59 -5.79 -8.65
CA LEU A 73 -8.42 -4.99 -8.97
C LEU A 73 -8.75 -3.51 -8.81
N VAL A 74 -7.76 -2.72 -8.41
CA VAL A 74 -7.87 -1.27 -8.29
C VAL A 74 -7.05 -0.63 -9.41
N SER A 75 -7.64 0.33 -10.13
CA SER A 75 -6.93 1.03 -11.19
C SER A 75 -5.84 1.93 -10.61
N GLY A 76 -4.71 2.00 -11.31
CA GLY A 76 -3.67 2.97 -11.01
C GLY A 76 -4.18 4.41 -11.16
N ALA A 77 -5.17 4.68 -12.01
CA ALA A 77 -5.77 6.01 -12.15
C ALA A 77 -6.41 6.49 -10.84
N ASP A 78 -7.01 5.58 -10.07
CA ASP A 78 -7.66 5.88 -8.80
C ASP A 78 -6.68 5.78 -7.61
N ALA A 79 -5.73 4.85 -7.68
CA ALA A 79 -4.85 4.53 -6.54
C ALA A 79 -3.53 5.31 -6.51
N ARG A 80 -3.14 5.98 -7.61
CA ARG A 80 -1.80 6.58 -7.77
C ARG A 80 -1.43 7.52 -6.62
N ASP A 81 -2.30 8.47 -6.29
CA ASP A 81 -1.99 9.47 -5.26
C ASP A 81 -1.87 8.83 -3.88
N ALA A 82 -2.81 7.94 -3.53
CA ALA A 82 -2.76 7.18 -2.29
C ALA A 82 -1.51 6.28 -2.20
N PHE A 83 -1.07 5.70 -3.31
CA PHE A 83 0.17 4.92 -3.36
C PHE A 83 1.40 5.81 -3.15
N HIS A 84 1.46 6.97 -3.80
CA HIS A 84 2.55 7.93 -3.59
C HIS A 84 2.64 8.40 -2.14
N ASP A 85 1.50 8.70 -1.51
CA ASP A 85 1.42 9.07 -0.10
C ASP A 85 1.90 7.92 0.81
N ALA A 86 1.53 6.68 0.49
CA ALA A 86 1.95 5.50 1.24
C ALA A 86 3.46 5.20 1.16
N LEU A 87 4.17 5.79 0.19
CA LEU A 87 5.63 5.71 0.08
C LEU A 87 6.35 6.81 0.88
N GLN A 88 5.62 7.77 1.44
CA GLN A 88 6.19 8.79 2.32
C GLN A 88 6.11 8.34 3.78
N ILE A 89 7.14 8.66 4.55
CA ILE A 89 7.16 8.47 6.00
C ILE A 89 7.58 9.78 6.65
N ASP A 90 6.79 10.24 7.62
CA ASP A 90 7.11 11.46 8.37
C ASP A 90 8.38 11.25 9.23
N ASP A 91 9.17 12.31 9.40
CA ASP A 91 10.48 12.23 10.05
C ASP A 91 10.41 11.70 11.50
N ASP A 92 9.36 12.07 12.25
CA ASP A 92 9.14 11.62 13.63
C ASP A 92 8.75 10.13 13.69
N VAL A 93 7.94 9.67 12.74
CA VAL A 93 7.57 8.26 12.57
C VAL A 93 8.79 7.44 12.17
N LEU A 94 9.64 7.94 11.26
CA LEU A 94 10.88 7.28 10.87
C LEU A 94 11.85 7.19 12.05
N ALA A 95 12.04 8.28 12.80
CA ALA A 95 12.90 8.30 13.97
C ALA A 95 12.43 7.29 15.04
N TYR A 96 11.13 7.27 15.31
CA TYR A 96 10.52 6.29 16.23
C TYR A 96 10.70 4.85 15.74
N THR A 97 10.53 4.61 14.44
CA THR A 97 10.73 3.30 13.82
C THR A 97 12.17 2.82 14.00
N LYS A 98 13.15 3.67 13.67
CA LYS A 98 14.58 3.38 13.86
C LYS A 98 14.88 3.03 15.32
N GLN A 99 14.36 3.84 16.25
CA GLN A 99 14.52 3.60 17.68
C GLN A 99 13.99 2.22 18.11
N ILE A 100 12.79 1.82 17.66
CA ILE A 100 12.22 0.51 18.01
C ILE A 100 13.04 -0.63 17.43
N LEU A 101 13.42 -0.53 16.16
CA LEU A 101 14.19 -1.57 15.49
C LEU A 101 15.53 -1.79 16.21
N GLU A 102 16.21 -0.71 16.57
CA GLU A 102 17.48 -0.79 17.29
C GLU A 102 17.29 -1.33 18.72
N GLN A 103 16.38 -0.74 19.50
CA GLN A 103 16.29 -1.03 20.94
C GLN A 103 15.65 -2.39 21.24
N LYS A 104 14.70 -2.84 20.41
CA LYS A 104 13.91 -4.05 20.69
C LYS A 104 14.30 -5.23 19.83
N TYR A 105 14.80 -4.98 18.62
CA TYR A 105 15.06 -6.01 17.63
C TYR A 105 16.53 -6.10 17.21
N ASP A 106 17.41 -5.24 17.75
CA ASP A 106 18.84 -5.18 17.39
C ASP A 106 19.04 -5.03 15.87
N ALA A 107 18.17 -4.27 15.23
CA ALA A 107 18.11 -4.07 13.79
C ALA A 107 18.29 -2.59 13.43
N VAL A 108 19.12 -2.31 12.41
CA VAL A 108 19.39 -0.94 11.95
C VAL A 108 18.71 -0.70 10.60
N LEU A 109 17.96 0.39 10.51
CA LEU A 109 17.37 0.89 9.27
C LEU A 109 18.15 2.14 8.82
N ASN A 110 18.98 1.99 7.78
CA ASN A 110 19.82 3.07 7.24
C ASN A 110 19.00 4.03 6.38
#